data_AF-A0A9N9QWP9-F1
#
_entry.id   AF-A0A9N9QWP9-F1
#
_cell.length_a   1.000
_cell.length_b   1.000
_cell.length_c   1.000
_cell.angle_alpha   90.00
_cell.angle_beta   90.00
_cell.angle_gamma   90.00
#
_symmetry.space_group_name_H-M   'P 1'
#
loop_
_entity.id
_entity.type
_entity.pdbx_description
1 polymer ?
#
loop_
_entity_poly.entity_id
_entity_poly.type
_entity_poly.pdbx_seq_one_letter_code
_entity_poly.pdbx_strand_id
1 'polypeptide(L)'
;MEWEGPPKQGLYDPQNEHEACGVGFVVAIDGKRTHKIVRDAETLAKRMEHRGACACDNDTGDGAGVLTAIPHQFYCAQLRDSHQIDLPAFGRYATGIFFLDKLHHQEIENKFQELSESLGLKVLCWRTVPTNNSTIGKCFTLFCLRIVSSPFCMGQL
;
A
#
# COMPACT_ATOMS: atom_id res chain seq x y z
N MET A 1 14.87 -34.22 9.58
CA MET A 1 16.10 -33.42 9.44
C MET A 1 15.82 -32.16 10.22
N GLU A 2 16.24 -32.12 11.49
CA GLU A 2 16.05 -30.95 12.35
C GLU A 2 17.03 -29.86 11.91
N TRP A 3 16.50 -28.70 11.54
CA TRP A 3 17.29 -27.52 11.24
C TRP A 3 17.69 -26.87 12.56
N GLU A 4 18.95 -27.01 12.97
CA GLU A 4 19.53 -26.20 14.03
C GLU A 4 20.05 -24.91 13.37
N GLY A 5 19.53 -23.75 13.80
CA GLY A 5 19.91 -22.44 13.27
C GLY A 5 21.42 -22.14 13.36
N PRO A 6 21.89 -21.02 12.80
CA PRO A 6 23.31 -20.70 12.79
C PRO A 6 23.87 -20.59 14.23
N PRO A 7 25.15 -20.93 14.47
CA PRO A 7 25.75 -20.80 15.79
C PRO A 7 25.88 -19.33 16.20
N LYS A 8 25.87 -19.07 17.51
CA LYS A 8 26.04 -17.73 18.11
C LYS A 8 27.27 -17.01 17.52
N GLN A 9 27.06 -15.85 16.88
CA GLN A 9 28.15 -15.04 16.31
C GLN A 9 27.97 -13.54 16.61
N GLY A 10 28.99 -12.89 17.16
CA GLY A 10 28.91 -11.47 17.49
C GLY A 10 27.76 -11.15 18.44
N LEU A 11 26.87 -10.22 18.05
CA LEU A 11 25.65 -9.87 18.80
C LEU A 11 24.46 -10.81 18.54
N TYR A 12 24.57 -11.74 17.59
CA TYR A 12 23.52 -12.72 17.31
C TYR A 12 23.55 -13.84 18.36
N ASP A 13 22.44 -14.03 19.07
CA ASP A 13 22.20 -15.11 20.03
C ASP A 13 20.98 -15.94 19.59
N PRO A 14 21.14 -17.24 19.27
CA PRO A 14 20.05 -18.11 18.84
C PRO A 14 18.90 -18.20 19.85
N GLN A 15 19.15 -17.95 21.15
CA GLN A 15 18.10 -17.93 22.18
C GLN A 15 17.13 -16.75 22.04
N ASN A 16 17.52 -15.70 21.33
CA ASN A 16 16.68 -14.54 21.03
C ASN A 16 16.00 -14.66 19.66
N GLU A 17 16.10 -15.81 19.00
CA GLU A 17 15.43 -16.06 17.73
C GLU A 17 13.96 -16.42 17.99
N HIS A 18 13.10 -15.40 17.94
CA HIS A 18 11.67 -15.54 18.04
C HIS A 18 11.01 -15.52 16.65
N GLU A 19 9.98 -16.35 16.46
CA GLU A 19 9.09 -16.22 15.31
C GLU A 19 8.41 -14.85 15.36
N ALA A 20 8.70 -14.01 14.37
CA ALA A 20 8.05 -12.71 14.20
C ALA A 20 7.74 -12.54 12.71
N CYS A 21 6.75 -11.73 12.37
CA CYS A 21 6.51 -11.38 10.97
C CYS A 21 7.77 -10.72 10.36
N GLY A 22 8.05 -11.01 9.09
CA GLY A 22 9.12 -10.34 8.34
C GLY A 22 8.81 -8.87 8.11
N VAL A 23 9.69 -7.98 8.54
CA VAL A 23 9.63 -6.55 8.23
C VAL A 23 10.98 -6.11 7.66
N GLY A 24 10.96 -5.30 6.61
CA GLY A 24 12.15 -4.69 6.05
C GLY A 24 11.82 -3.40 5.33
N PHE A 25 12.85 -2.61 5.04
CA PHE A 25 12.73 -1.35 4.31
C PHE A 25 13.85 -1.21 3.29
N VAL A 26 13.58 -0.45 2.24
CA VAL A 26 14.57 -0.08 1.21
C VAL A 26 14.51 1.43 1.06
N VAL A 27 15.69 2.08 1.02
CA VAL A 27 15.81 3.53 0.89
C VAL A 27 16.80 3.86 -0.23
N ALA A 28 16.44 4.82 -1.08
CA ALA A 28 17.36 5.44 -2.01
C ALA A 28 18.13 6.56 -1.29
N ILE A 29 19.39 6.31 -0.93
CA ILE A 29 20.24 7.24 -0.17
C ILE A 29 20.51 8.53 -0.97
N ASP A 30 20.55 8.42 -2.30
CA ASP A 30 20.72 9.56 -3.21
C ASP A 30 19.45 10.40 -3.39
N GLY A 31 18.33 10.01 -2.76
CA GLY A 31 17.05 10.70 -2.84
C GLY A 31 16.32 10.55 -4.18
N LYS A 32 16.84 9.76 -5.13
CA LYS A 32 16.23 9.63 -6.46
C LYS A 32 15.05 8.67 -6.42
N ARG A 33 13.88 9.16 -6.82
CA ARG A 33 12.67 8.35 -6.98
C ARG A 33 12.80 7.49 -8.23
N THR A 34 12.80 6.17 -8.06
CA THR A 34 12.87 5.22 -9.18
C THR A 34 11.96 4.03 -8.92
N HIS A 35 11.50 3.37 -9.99
CA HIS A 35 10.72 2.12 -9.86
C HIS A 35 11.56 0.96 -9.31
N LYS A 36 12.90 1.07 -9.32
CA LYS A 36 13.81 0.05 -8.76
C LYS A 36 13.49 -0.23 -7.29
N ILE A 37 13.22 0.80 -6.49
CA ILE A 37 12.96 0.64 -5.04
C ILE A 37 11.74 -0.24 -4.76
N VAL A 38 10.72 -0.18 -5.62
CA VAL A 38 9.52 -1.01 -5.52
C VAL A 38 9.84 -2.46 -5.87
N ARG A 39 10.70 -2.70 -6.88
CA ARG A 39 11.18 -4.04 -7.24
C ARG A 39 12.08 -4.66 -6.17
N ASP A 40 12.91 -3.84 -5.54
CA ASP A 40 13.74 -4.27 -4.41
C ASP A 40 12.85 -4.65 -3.22
N ALA A 41 11.81 -3.86 -2.92
CA ALA A 41 10.83 -4.18 -1.88
C ALA A 41 10.04 -5.47 -2.17
N GLU A 42 9.65 -5.69 -3.44
CA GLU A 42 9.02 -6.95 -3.87
C GLU A 42 9.95 -8.15 -3.63
N THR A 43 11.24 -8.00 -3.99
CA THR A 43 12.25 -9.04 -3.76
C THR A 43 12.46 -9.32 -2.28
N LEU A 44 12.52 -8.26 -1.47
CA LEU A 44 12.64 -8.35 -0.01
C LEU A 44 11.44 -9.08 0.59
N ALA A 45 10.22 -8.75 0.16
CA ALA A 45 8.99 -9.43 0.59
C ALA A 45 9.03 -10.93 0.25
N LYS A 46 9.39 -11.31 -0.98
CA LYS A 46 9.53 -12.72 -1.40
C LYS A 46 10.57 -13.47 -0.58
N ARG A 47 11.67 -12.82 -0.19
CA ARG A 47 12.71 -13.44 0.65
C ARG A 47 12.25 -13.68 2.08
N MET A 48 11.18 -13.03 2.53
CA MET A 48 10.59 -13.22 3.87
C MET A 48 9.45 -14.25 3.88
N GLU A 49 9.18 -14.95 2.78
CA GLU A 49 8.10 -15.95 2.69
C GLU A 49 8.21 -17.06 3.74
N HIS A 50 9.43 -17.48 4.10
CA HIS A 50 9.69 -18.45 5.17
C HIS A 50 9.26 -17.95 6.58
N ARG A 51 8.93 -16.67 6.73
CA ARG A 51 8.41 -16.05 7.95
C ARG A 51 6.93 -15.65 7.81
N GLY A 52 6.30 -16.03 6.71
CA GLY A 52 4.87 -15.86 6.49
C GLY A 52 4.11 -17.01 7.15
N ALA A 53 3.00 -16.68 7.79
CA ALA A 53 2.02 -17.67 8.17
C ALA A 53 1.07 -17.94 6.98
N CYS A 54 0.85 -19.23 6.72
CA CYS A 54 -0.12 -19.70 5.73
C CYS A 54 -1.35 -20.26 6.47
N ALA A 55 -2.53 -19.99 5.92
CA ALA A 55 -3.76 -20.61 6.36
C ALA A 55 -3.76 -22.11 6.03
N CYS A 56 -4.80 -22.81 6.51
CA CYS A 56 -4.93 -24.27 6.39
C CYS A 56 -5.01 -24.81 4.95
N ASP A 57 -5.16 -23.94 3.94
CA ASP A 57 -5.23 -24.30 2.52
C ASP A 57 -3.88 -24.21 1.80
N ASN A 58 -2.78 -23.88 2.49
CA ASN A 58 -1.43 -23.64 1.94
C ASN A 58 -1.33 -22.55 0.85
N ASP A 59 -2.44 -22.02 0.35
CA ASP A 59 -2.51 -21.02 -0.72
C ASP A 59 -2.82 -19.61 -0.19
N THR A 60 -3.52 -19.50 0.94
CA THR A 60 -3.88 -18.22 1.55
C THR A 60 -2.85 -17.81 2.60
N GLY A 61 -2.11 -16.72 2.36
CA GLY A 61 -1.25 -16.11 3.38
C GLY A 61 -2.02 -15.13 4.28
N ASP A 62 -1.53 -14.93 5.51
CA ASP A 62 -2.15 -14.02 6.49
C ASP A 62 -2.13 -12.55 6.07
N GLY A 63 -1.14 -12.16 5.25
CA GLY A 63 -1.07 -10.83 4.65
C GLY A 63 0.35 -10.42 4.27
N ALA A 64 0.46 -9.69 3.16
CA ALA A 64 1.69 -9.02 2.74
C ALA A 64 1.36 -7.62 2.22
N GLY A 65 2.27 -6.67 2.42
CA GLY A 65 2.04 -5.29 2.01
C GLY A 65 3.34 -4.51 1.87
N VAL A 66 3.27 -3.42 1.10
CA VAL A 66 4.36 -2.46 0.94
C VAL A 66 3.80 -1.05 1.11
N LEU A 67 4.43 -0.26 1.98
CA LEU A 67 4.17 1.16 2.08
C LEU A 67 5.17 1.91 1.20
N THR A 68 4.68 2.82 0.35
CA THR A 68 5.51 3.63 -0.54
C THR A 68 5.14 5.10 -0.42
N ALA A 69 6.04 5.98 -0.85
CA ALA A 69 5.69 7.38 -1.08
C ALA A 69 4.66 7.48 -2.21
N ILE A 70 3.84 8.55 -2.19
CA ILE A 70 2.83 8.79 -3.23
C ILE A 70 3.53 8.83 -4.62
N PRO A 71 3.18 7.91 -5.53
CA PRO A 71 3.83 7.80 -6.84
C PRO A 71 3.25 8.85 -7.81
N HIS A 72 3.59 10.12 -7.58
CA HIS A 72 3.00 11.28 -8.25
C HIS A 72 2.94 11.17 -9.77
N GLN A 73 4.07 10.86 -10.42
CA GLN A 73 4.14 10.75 -11.88
C GLN A 73 3.21 9.67 -12.43
N PHE A 74 3.11 8.53 -11.73
CA PHE A 74 2.19 7.46 -12.09
C PHE A 74 0.73 7.89 -11.93
N TYR A 75 0.38 8.58 -10.84
CA TYR A 75 -1.00 9.08 -10.65
C TYR A 75 -1.37 10.15 -11.68
N CYS A 76 -0.48 11.07 -12.01
CA CYS A 76 -0.74 12.06 -13.06
C CYS A 76 -1.05 11.41 -14.40
N ALA A 77 -0.22 10.44 -14.83
CA ALA A 77 -0.44 9.72 -16.08
C ALA A 77 -1.77 8.94 -16.03
N GLN A 78 -1.96 8.14 -14.99
CA GLN A 78 -3.13 7.26 -14.86
C GLN A 78 -4.45 8.03 -14.80
N LEU A 79 -4.53 9.13 -14.06
CA LEU A 79 -5.77 9.90 -13.91
C LEU A 79 -6.08 10.75 -15.14
N ARG A 80 -5.07 11.24 -15.85
CA ARG A 80 -5.27 11.90 -17.12
C ARG A 80 -5.88 10.93 -18.13
N ASP A 81 -5.36 9.71 -18.18
CA ASP A 81 -5.84 8.69 -19.12
C ASP A 81 -7.23 8.16 -18.77
N SER A 82 -7.49 7.82 -17.50
CA SER A 82 -8.74 7.13 -17.12
C SER A 82 -9.88 8.03 -16.66
N HIS A 83 -9.60 9.26 -16.21
CA HIS A 83 -10.61 10.18 -15.66
C HIS A 83 -10.56 11.59 -16.28
N GLN A 84 -9.62 11.87 -17.19
CA GLN A 84 -9.41 13.19 -17.78
C GLN A 84 -9.17 14.27 -16.71
N ILE A 85 -8.47 13.90 -15.62
CA ILE A 85 -8.15 14.80 -14.50
C ILE A 85 -6.66 15.16 -14.54
N ASP A 86 -6.38 16.46 -14.54
CA ASP A 86 -5.05 16.98 -14.26
C ASP A 86 -4.84 17.13 -12.76
N LEU A 87 -3.94 16.31 -12.22
CA LEU A 87 -3.65 16.28 -10.80
C LEU A 87 -2.86 17.53 -10.36
N PRO A 88 -3.18 18.14 -9.20
CA PRO A 88 -2.37 19.21 -8.63
C PRO A 88 -0.92 18.79 -8.38
N ALA A 89 -0.03 19.77 -8.23
CA ALA A 89 1.37 19.52 -7.88
C ALA A 89 1.51 18.65 -6.62
N PHE A 90 2.59 17.88 -6.54
CA PHE A 90 2.90 17.08 -5.35
C PHE A 90 2.86 17.92 -4.07
N GLY A 91 2.17 17.42 -3.03
CA GLY A 91 1.93 18.17 -1.78
C GLY A 91 0.75 19.15 -1.82
N ARG A 92 -0.02 19.20 -2.93
CA ARG A 92 -1.33 19.90 -3.02
C ARG A 92 -2.52 18.95 -3.01
N TYR A 93 -2.27 17.66 -2.92
CA TYR A 93 -3.29 16.63 -2.84
C TYR A 93 -2.86 15.54 -1.87
N ALA A 94 -3.83 14.83 -1.32
CA ALA A 94 -3.66 13.62 -0.55
C ALA A 94 -4.33 12.46 -1.26
N THR A 95 -3.89 11.26 -0.92
CA THR A 95 -4.46 10.02 -1.45
C THR A 95 -4.60 8.99 -0.35
N GLY A 96 -5.58 8.10 -0.47
CA GLY A 96 -5.83 7.04 0.49
C GLY A 96 -6.41 5.81 -0.17
N ILE A 97 -6.17 4.66 0.43
CA ILE A 97 -6.72 3.37 -0.01
C ILE A 97 -7.86 3.01 0.93
N PHE A 98 -9.04 2.81 0.36
CA PHE A 98 -10.22 2.35 1.07
C PHE A 98 -10.55 0.92 0.67
N PHE A 99 -10.87 0.10 1.67
CA PHE A 99 -11.40 -1.24 1.50
C PHE A 99 -12.92 -1.16 1.68
N LEU A 100 -13.64 -1.17 0.56
CA LEU A 100 -15.10 -1.01 0.56
C LEU A 100 -15.77 -2.30 0.05
N ASP A 101 -16.86 -2.68 0.69
CA ASP A 101 -17.65 -3.81 0.24
C ASP A 101 -18.35 -3.50 -1.09
N LYS A 102 -18.59 -4.52 -1.92
CA LYS A 102 -19.13 -4.31 -3.26
C LYS A 102 -20.58 -3.82 -3.30
N LEU A 103 -21.33 -4.02 -2.22
CA LEU A 103 -22.78 -3.72 -2.21
C LEU A 103 -23.05 -2.29 -1.73
N HIS A 104 -22.30 -1.82 -0.74
CA HIS A 104 -22.55 -0.54 -0.07
C HIS A 104 -21.45 0.51 -0.31
N HIS A 105 -20.46 0.24 -1.17
CA HIS A 105 -19.37 1.20 -1.42
C HIS A 105 -19.88 2.59 -1.82
N GLN A 106 -20.92 2.69 -2.65
CA GLN A 106 -21.45 3.97 -3.12
C GLN A 106 -21.98 4.84 -1.96
N GLU A 107 -22.64 4.25 -0.98
CA GLU A 107 -23.15 4.99 0.19
C GLU A 107 -22.00 5.52 1.05
N ILE A 108 -20.95 4.70 1.22
CA ILE A 108 -19.75 5.09 1.97
C ILE A 108 -19.00 6.19 1.21
N GLU A 109 -18.89 6.08 -0.11
CA GLU A 109 -18.25 7.07 -0.96
C GLU A 109 -18.96 8.44 -0.88
N ASN A 110 -20.30 8.43 -0.89
CA ASN A 110 -21.14 9.64 -0.74
C ASN A 110 -20.98 10.27 0.64
N LYS A 111 -21.09 9.48 1.73
CA LYS A 111 -20.88 9.98 3.10
C LYS A 111 -19.48 10.58 3.27
N PHE A 112 -18.47 9.94 2.69
CA PHE A 112 -17.11 10.46 2.75
C PHE A 112 -17.00 11.77 1.95
N GLN A 113 -17.68 11.89 0.81
CA GLN A 113 -17.74 13.13 0.04
C GLN A 113 -18.37 14.27 0.86
N GLU A 114 -19.53 14.04 1.49
CA GLU A 114 -20.19 15.01 2.36
C GLU A 114 -19.28 15.46 3.52
N LEU A 115 -18.59 14.50 4.16
CA LEU A 115 -17.61 14.81 5.23
C LEU A 115 -16.40 15.60 4.71
N SER A 116 -15.94 15.31 3.50
CA SER A 116 -14.83 16.05 2.90
C SER A 116 -15.22 17.49 2.59
N GLU A 117 -16.41 17.67 2.03
CA GLU A 117 -16.96 18.99 1.72
C GLU A 117 -17.17 19.83 2.99
N SER A 118 -17.64 19.21 4.09
CA SER A 118 -17.79 19.89 5.38
C SER A 118 -16.45 20.32 6.00
N LEU A 119 -15.36 19.63 5.65
CA LEU A 119 -13.98 19.99 6.02
C LEU A 119 -13.29 20.90 5.00
N GLY A 120 -14.00 21.38 3.97
CA GLY A 120 -13.45 22.24 2.91
C GLY A 120 -12.49 21.51 1.96
N LEU A 121 -12.54 20.19 1.91
CA LEU A 121 -11.74 19.35 1.01
C LEU A 121 -12.55 18.99 -0.24
N LYS A 122 -11.90 19.01 -1.40
CA LYS A 122 -12.51 18.60 -2.67
C LYS A 122 -12.08 17.19 -3.04
N VAL A 123 -13.06 16.32 -3.27
CA VAL A 123 -12.84 15.00 -3.89
C VAL A 123 -12.51 15.18 -5.35
N LEU A 124 -11.36 14.66 -5.80
CA LEU A 124 -11.01 14.69 -7.22
C LEU A 124 -11.58 13.48 -7.94
N CYS A 125 -11.34 12.29 -7.41
CA CYS A 125 -11.85 11.06 -7.98
C CYS A 125 -11.80 9.90 -6.99
N TRP A 126 -12.60 8.89 -7.31
CA TRP A 126 -12.48 7.53 -6.82
C TRP A 126 -11.93 6.66 -7.95
N ARG A 127 -10.89 5.88 -7.67
CA ARG A 127 -10.27 4.98 -8.64
C ARG A 127 -10.25 3.57 -8.09
N THR A 128 -10.95 2.66 -8.75
CA THR A 128 -10.81 1.22 -8.49
C THR A 128 -9.41 0.75 -8.87
N VAL A 129 -8.68 0.17 -7.92
CA VAL A 129 -7.36 -0.40 -8.16
C VAL A 129 -7.53 -1.72 -8.92
N PRO A 130 -6.85 -1.91 -10.06
CA PRO A 130 -6.90 -3.19 -10.77
C PRO A 130 -6.26 -4.28 -9.90
N THR A 131 -7.02 -5.34 -9.63
CA THR A 131 -6.53 -6.52 -8.90
C THR A 131 -6.65 -7.76 -9.77
N ASN A 132 -5.79 -8.75 -9.54
CA ASN A 132 -5.95 -10.09 -10.09
C ASN A 132 -6.24 -11.06 -8.94
N ASN A 133 -7.47 -11.57 -8.90
CA ASN A 133 -7.93 -12.46 -7.84
C ASN A 133 -7.89 -13.95 -8.26
N SER A 134 -7.27 -14.29 -9.39
CA SER A 134 -7.26 -15.66 -9.90
C SER A 134 -6.57 -16.66 -8.97
N THR A 135 -5.68 -16.18 -8.11
CA THR A 135 -4.85 -16.97 -7.18
C THR A 135 -5.20 -16.70 -5.71
N ILE A 136 -6.34 -16.05 -5.42
CA ILE A 136 -6.67 -15.57 -4.08
C ILE A 136 -8.00 -16.19 -3.61
N GLY A 137 -8.11 -16.55 -2.33
CA GLY A 137 -9.34 -17.07 -1.71
C GLY A 137 -10.56 -16.13 -1.86
N LYS A 138 -11.78 -16.67 -1.73
CA LYS A 138 -13.07 -16.02 -2.11
C LYS A 138 -13.43 -14.71 -1.39
N CYS A 139 -12.64 -14.25 -0.43
CA CYS A 139 -12.92 -13.07 0.39
C CYS A 139 -12.06 -11.89 -0.05
N PHE A 140 -12.44 -11.17 -1.12
CA PHE A 140 -11.72 -9.94 -1.49
C PHE A 140 -12.62 -8.75 -1.80
N THR A 141 -12.25 -7.66 -1.15
CA THR A 141 -12.90 -6.35 -1.08
C THR A 141 -12.41 -5.44 -2.20
N LEU A 142 -13.25 -4.51 -2.65
CA LEU A 142 -12.89 -3.52 -3.67
C LEU A 142 -11.91 -2.50 -3.07
N PHE A 143 -10.79 -2.28 -3.75
CA PHE A 143 -9.81 -1.27 -3.38
C PHE A 143 -10.11 0.01 -4.14
N CYS A 144 -10.51 1.06 -3.42
CA CYS A 144 -10.72 2.37 -4.01
C CYS A 144 -9.61 3.32 -3.57
N LEU A 145 -8.78 3.74 -4.53
CA LEU A 145 -7.82 4.82 -4.34
C LEU A 145 -8.57 6.14 -4.46
N ARG A 146 -8.64 6.87 -3.36
CA ARG A 146 -9.22 8.20 -3.31
C ARG A 146 -8.15 9.26 -3.43
N ILE A 147 -8.46 10.34 -4.13
CA ILE A 147 -7.60 11.52 -4.22
C ILE A 147 -8.41 12.75 -3.83
N VAL A 148 -7.92 13.48 -2.83
CA VAL A 148 -8.52 14.72 -2.35
C VAL A 148 -7.54 15.86 -2.49
N SER A 149 -8.03 17.03 -2.90
CA SER A 149 -7.26 18.27 -2.93
C SER A 149 -7.81 19.22 -1.88
N SER A 150 -6.92 19.89 -1.15
CA SER A 150 -7.30 21.01 -0.30
C SER A 150 -7.07 22.32 -1.09
N PRO A 151 -8.05 23.24 -1.14
CA PRO A 151 -7.81 24.59 -1.64
C PRO A 151 -6.86 25.38 -0.72
N PHE A 152 -6.68 24.97 0.53
CA PHE A 152 -5.93 25.70 1.55
C PHE A 152 -5.22 24.73 2.51
N CYS A 153 -4.00 24.32 2.18
CA CYS A 153 -3.05 23.87 3.20
C CYS A 153 -1.61 24.14 2.74
N MET A 154 -1.29 25.38 2.38
CA MET A 154 0.10 25.84 2.53
C MET A 154 0.26 26.26 3.99
N GLY A 155 0.95 25.44 4.76
CA GLY A 155 1.33 25.71 6.13
C GLY A 155 2.41 24.70 6.53
N GLN A 156 3.66 25.11 6.33
CA GLN A 156 4.91 24.60 6.93
C GLN A 156 4.85 23.23 7.64
N LEU A 157 5.50 22.24 7.04
CA LEU A 157 6.40 21.32 7.73
C LEU A 157 7.68 21.21 6.90
#